data_AF-A0A0D6ZBD8-F1
#
_entry.id   AF-A0A0D6ZBD8-F1
#
_cell.length_a   1.000
_cell.length_b   1.000
_cell.length_c   1.000
_cell.angle_alpha   90.00
_cell.angle_beta   90.00
_cell.angle_gamma   90.00
#
_symmetry.space_group_name_H-M   'P 1'
#
loop_
_entity.id
_entity.type
_entity.pdbx_description
1 polymer ?
#
loop_
_entity_poly.entity_id
_entity_poly.type
_entity_poly.pdbx_seq_one_letter_code
_entity_poly.pdbx_strand_id
1 'polypeptide(L)'
;MKISPLTDVMAGSISGSLSVVASINTSNPITYQWYENTIDSASGGTVINGESSASFDIQTDIIAGTYYYYCVLSSTGATDVTTTVATVNVS
;
A
#
# COMPACT_ATOMS: atom_id res chain seq x y z
N MET A 1 7.27 -12.42 -6.55
CA MET A 1 6.40 -11.24 -6.31
C MET A 1 7.17 -10.03 -6.79
N LYS A 2 6.80 -9.44 -7.93
CA LYS A 2 7.50 -8.29 -8.53
C LYS A 2 6.57 -7.11 -8.41
N ILE A 3 6.95 -6.12 -7.59
CA ILE A 3 6.22 -4.87 -7.41
C ILE A 3 6.97 -3.84 -8.25
N SER A 4 6.28 -3.19 -9.18
CA SER A 4 6.84 -2.13 -10.04
C SER A 4 6.67 -0.79 -9.32
N PRO A 5 7.73 0.00 -9.07
CA PRO A 5 7.58 1.34 -8.52
C PRO A 5 7.03 2.30 -9.58
N LEU A 6 6.02 3.10 -9.22
CA LEU A 6 5.55 4.21 -10.03
C LEU A 6 6.53 5.40 -9.87
N THR A 7 7.17 5.81 -10.94
CA THR A 7 8.07 6.96 -10.98
C THR A 7 7.32 8.20 -11.52
N ASP A 8 7.33 9.25 -10.68
CA ASP A 8 6.98 10.66 -10.91
C ASP A 8 5.51 11.05 -11.10
N VAL A 9 5.00 11.91 -10.19
CA VAL A 9 3.70 12.59 -10.31
C VAL A 9 3.89 14.10 -10.06
N MET A 10 3.46 14.94 -11.02
CA MET A 10 3.59 16.39 -11.01
C MET A 10 2.40 17.08 -10.30
N ALA A 11 2.70 18.19 -9.61
CA ALA A 11 1.77 19.00 -8.81
C ALA A 11 0.46 19.36 -9.53
N GLY A 12 -0.68 19.07 -8.88
CA GLY A 12 -2.00 19.59 -9.24
C GLY A 12 -3.08 18.54 -9.52
N SER A 13 -2.72 17.26 -9.63
CA SER A 13 -3.64 16.11 -9.63
C SER A 13 -2.81 14.87 -9.30
N ILE A 14 -2.56 14.62 -8.02
CA ILE A 14 -1.90 13.37 -7.61
C ILE A 14 -2.89 12.21 -7.67
N SER A 15 -3.06 11.62 -8.85
CA SER A 15 -3.72 10.32 -9.02
C SER A 15 -2.64 9.25 -9.12
N GLY A 16 -2.20 8.72 -7.98
CA GLY A 16 -1.35 7.53 -7.92
C GLY A 16 -2.14 6.39 -7.31
N SER A 17 -1.94 5.17 -7.80
CA SER A 17 -2.52 3.98 -7.17
C SER A 17 -1.42 2.97 -6.87
N LEU A 18 -1.47 2.40 -5.67
CA LEU A 18 -0.62 1.29 -5.28
C LEU A 18 -1.41 0.00 -5.51
N SER A 19 -0.77 -1.01 -6.07
CA SER A 19 -1.39 -2.31 -6.30
C SER A 19 -0.54 -3.44 -5.76
N VAL A 20 -1.19 -4.36 -5.05
CA VAL A 20 -0.59 -5.57 -4.52
C VAL A 20 -1.12 -6.75 -5.31
N VAL A 21 -0.19 -7.52 -5.88
CA VAL A 21 -0.49 -8.79 -6.53
C VAL A 21 -0.10 -9.92 -5.59
N ALA A 22 -1.09 -10.67 -5.11
CA ALA A 22 -0.89 -11.84 -4.28
C ALA A 22 -1.66 -13.04 -4.83
N SER A 23 -1.09 -14.21 -4.62
CA SER A 23 -1.66 -15.50 -5.01
C SER A 23 -1.55 -16.45 -3.83
N ILE A 24 -2.67 -17.04 -3.44
CA ILE A 24 -2.72 -18.08 -2.40
C ILE A 24 -3.21 -19.38 -3.02
N ASN A 25 -2.65 -20.52 -2.60
CA ASN A 25 -3.03 -21.85 -3.09
C ASN A 25 -4.26 -22.43 -2.36
N THR A 26 -5.00 -21.60 -1.63
CA THR A 26 -6.18 -22.00 -0.86
C THR A 26 -7.44 -21.33 -1.42
N SER A 27 -8.61 -21.89 -1.12
CA SER A 27 -9.90 -21.26 -1.48
C SER A 27 -10.27 -20.06 -0.60
N ASN A 28 -9.48 -19.75 0.42
CA ASN A 28 -9.78 -18.64 1.34
C ASN A 28 -9.47 -17.30 0.69
N PRO A 29 -10.34 -16.29 0.85
CA PRO A 29 -10.08 -14.96 0.34
C PRO A 29 -8.86 -14.35 1.03
N ILE A 30 -8.17 -13.48 0.30
CA ILE A 30 -7.11 -12.63 0.86
C ILE A 30 -7.77 -11.34 1.30
N THR A 31 -7.54 -10.94 2.55
CA THR A 31 -7.87 -9.61 3.06
C THR A 31 -6.62 -8.74 3.00
N TYR A 32 -6.81 -7.48 2.65
CA TYR A 32 -5.76 -6.48 2.59
C TYR A 32 -5.99 -5.47 3.71
N GLN A 33 -4.90 -4.91 4.24
CA GLN A 33 -4.97 -3.76 5.12
C GLN A 33 -3.78 -2.87 4.82
N TRP A 34 -4.07 -1.64 4.39
CA TRP A 34 -3.04 -0.65 4.09
C TRP A 34 -2.66 0.15 5.33
N TYR A 35 -1.37 0.53 5.37
CA TYR A 35 -0.76 1.32 6.41
C TYR A 35 0.08 2.43 5.78
N GLU A 36 0.10 3.59 6.41
CA GLU A 36 1.05 4.66 6.10
C GLU A 36 2.11 4.78 7.18
N ASN A 37 3.27 5.30 6.82
CA ASN A 37 4.37 5.54 7.73
C ASN A 37 5.05 6.86 7.38
N THR A 38 5.67 7.48 8.38
CA THR A 38 6.47 8.70 8.21
C THR A 38 7.95 8.40 7.89
N ILE A 39 8.33 7.12 7.96
CA ILE A 39 9.66 6.60 7.65
C ILE A 39 9.56 5.38 6.73
N ASP A 40 10.65 5.05 6.04
CA ASP A 40 10.77 3.85 5.19
C ASP A 40 10.79 2.56 6.03
N SER A 41 9.63 2.16 6.54
CA SER A 41 9.45 0.96 7.36
C SER A 41 8.10 0.29 7.10
N ALA A 42 8.14 -1.03 6.95
CA ALA A 42 6.97 -1.90 6.84
C ALA A 42 6.39 -2.30 8.21
N SER A 43 6.68 -1.52 9.25
CA SER A 43 6.24 -1.77 10.62
C SER A 43 6.04 -0.46 11.38
N GLY A 44 5.13 -0.48 12.36
CA GLY A 44 4.79 0.69 13.16
C GLY A 44 4.01 1.77 12.40
N GLY A 45 3.47 1.46 11.23
CA GLY A 45 2.64 2.38 10.46
C GLY A 45 1.26 2.61 11.08
N THR A 46 0.66 3.72 10.71
CA THR A 46 -0.73 4.08 11.02
C THR A 46 -1.66 3.35 10.07
N VAL A 47 -2.70 2.72 10.61
CA VAL A 47 -3.70 2.01 9.80
C VAL A 47 -4.52 3.00 8.97
N ILE A 48 -4.72 2.69 7.69
CA ILE A 48 -5.63 3.44 6.81
C ILE A 48 -6.99 2.75 6.86
N ASN A 49 -7.91 3.30 7.65
CA ASN A 49 -9.20 2.66 7.92
C ASN A 49 -10.06 2.53 6.65
N GLY A 50 -10.61 1.34 6.42
CA GLY A 50 -11.49 1.05 5.27
C GLY A 50 -10.76 0.52 4.04
N GLU A 51 -9.42 0.62 4.00
CA GLU A 51 -8.62 0.18 2.87
C GLU A 51 -8.36 -1.33 2.91
N SER A 52 -9.30 -2.08 2.33
CA SER A 52 -9.28 -3.56 2.28
C SER A 52 -9.13 -4.14 0.87
N SER A 53 -8.86 -3.28 -0.11
CA SER A 53 -8.69 -3.64 -1.51
C SER A 53 -7.23 -3.95 -1.83
N ALA A 54 -7.01 -4.77 -2.87
CA ALA A 54 -5.68 -5.03 -3.42
C ALA A 54 -5.04 -3.78 -4.06
N SER A 55 -5.88 -2.80 -4.43
CA SER A 55 -5.46 -1.48 -4.87
C SER A 55 -5.78 -0.43 -3.81
N PHE A 56 -4.88 0.51 -3.62
CA PHE A 56 -5.07 1.70 -2.79
C PHE A 56 -4.88 2.94 -3.65
N ASP A 57 -5.92 3.76 -3.74
CA ASP A 57 -5.87 5.04 -4.45
C ASP A 57 -5.36 6.12 -3.49
N ILE A 58 -4.30 6.81 -3.89
CA ILE A 58 -3.73 7.89 -3.09
C ILE A 58 -4.67 9.09 -3.19
N GLN A 59 -5.10 9.61 -2.04
CA GLN A 59 -5.98 10.77 -1.99
C GLN A 59 -5.32 11.98 -2.66
N THR A 60 -6.10 12.74 -3.43
CA THR A 60 -5.60 13.89 -4.18
C THR A 60 -5.25 15.10 -3.30
N ASP A 61 -5.59 15.02 -2.02
CA ASP A 61 -5.70 16.17 -1.12
C ASP A 61 -4.55 16.19 -0.09
N ILE A 62 -3.57 15.29 -0.24
CA ILE A 62 -2.41 15.20 0.66
C ILE A 62 -1.38 16.29 0.35
N ILE A 63 -0.75 16.79 1.40
CA ILE A 63 0.25 17.87 1.32
C ILE A 63 1.49 17.36 0.59
N ALA A 64 2.19 18.23 -0.15
CA ALA A 64 3.49 17.91 -0.73
C ALA A 64 4.46 17.36 0.34
N GLY A 65 5.08 16.22 0.03
CA GLY A 65 5.83 15.44 0.99
C GLY A 65 6.23 14.06 0.47
N THR A 66 6.93 13.31 1.31
CA THR A 66 7.25 11.90 1.06
C THR A 66 6.45 11.04 2.01
N TYR A 67 5.74 10.06 1.45
CA TYR A 67 4.89 9.14 2.17
C TYR A 67 5.36 7.70 1.93
N TYR A 68 5.24 6.87 2.95
CA TYR A 68 5.64 5.47 2.90
C TYR A 68 4.42 4.61 3.16
N TYR A 69 4.10 3.69 2.25
CA TYR A 69 2.93 2.82 2.36
C TYR A 69 3.34 1.36 2.34
N TYR A 70 2.66 0.53 3.11
CA TYR A 70 2.78 -0.92 3.02
C TYR A 70 1.41 -1.56 3.24
N CYS A 71 1.26 -2.79 2.77
CA CYS A 71 0.05 -3.57 2.91
C CYS A 71 0.35 -4.85 3.70
N VAL A 72 -0.55 -5.21 4.63
CA VAL A 72 -0.55 -6.51 5.28
C VAL A 72 -1.65 -7.34 4.65
N LEU A 73 -1.27 -8.52 4.17
CA LEU A 73 -2.17 -9.49 3.58
C LEU A 73 -2.39 -10.60 4.58
N SER A 74 -3.66 -10.92 4.81
CA SER A 74 -4.08 -11.98 5.72
C SER A 74 -5.03 -12.94 5.01
N SER A 75 -4.98 -14.21 5.38
CA SER A 75 -5.96 -15.21 4.92
C SER A 75 -6.07 -16.32 5.94
N THR A 76 -7.28 -16.87 6.11
CA THR A 76 -7.54 -17.94 7.07
C THR A 76 -6.63 -19.14 6.81
N GLY A 77 -5.84 -19.52 7.82
CA GLY A 77 -4.92 -20.66 7.75
C GLY A 77 -3.59 -20.38 7.04
N ALA A 78 -3.31 -19.12 6.70
CA ALA A 78 -2.00 -18.68 6.21
C ALA A 78 -1.32 -17.74 7.21
N THR A 79 -0.01 -17.63 7.12
CA THR A 79 0.75 -16.59 7.83
C THR A 79 0.57 -15.27 7.11
N ASP A 80 0.40 -14.19 7.88
CA ASP A 80 0.31 -12.85 7.32
C ASP A 80 1.58 -12.47 6.56
N VAL A 81 1.41 -11.81 5.43
CA VAL A 81 2.50 -11.33 4.58
C VAL A 81 2.45 -9.82 4.55
N THR A 82 3.56 -9.19 4.92
CA THR A 82 3.72 -7.74 4.78
C THR A 82 4.48 -7.45 3.49
N THR A 83 4.00 -6.47 2.71
CA THR A 83 4.70 -6.04 1.49
C THR A 83 5.98 -5.28 1.81
N THR A 84 6.84 -5.09 0.81
CA THR A 84 7.84 -4.03 0.88
C THR A 84 7.16 -2.66 0.95
N VAL A 85 7.90 -1.67 1.44
CA VAL A 85 7.43 -0.28 1.50
C VAL A 85 7.41 0.31 0.09
N ALA A 86 6.32 1.00 -0.25
CA ALA A 86 6.20 1.86 -1.40
C ALA A 86 6.46 3.31 -0.98
N THR A 87 7.39 3.98 -1.63
CA THR A 87 7.65 5.41 -1.44
C THR A 87 6.83 6.21 -2.45
N VAL A 88 6.09 7.20 -1.96
CA VAL A 88 5.27 8.10 -2.75
C VAL A 88 5.76 9.52 -2.51
N ASN A 89 6.20 10.18 -3.57
CA ASN A 89 6.61 11.59 -3.53
C ASN A 89 5.49 12.45 -4.12
N VAL A 90 4.98 13.36 -3.30
CA VAL A 90 4.00 14.38 -3.68
C VAL A 90 4.75 15.70 -3.79
N SER A 91 4.75 16.29 -4.98
CA SER A 91 5.32 17.62 -5.26
C SER A 91 4.24 18.63 -5.60
#